data_AF-A0A671S9X3-F1
#
_entry.id   AF-A0A671S9X3-F1
#
_cell.length_a   1.000
_cell.length_b   1.000
_cell.length_c   1.000
_cell.angle_alpha   90.00
_cell.angle_beta   90.00
_cell.angle_gamma   90.00
#
_symmetry.space_group_name_H-M   'P 1'
#
loop_
_entity.id
_entity.type
_entity.pdbx_description
1 polymer ?
#
loop_
_entity_poly.entity_id
_entity_poly.type
_entity_poly.pdbx_seq_one_letter_code
_entity_poly.pdbx_strand_id
1 'polypeptide(L)'
;SNMNETFSEKFPHVQLTLSKIRSLKREIRKLAQEDCGYEEPTVAMAYVYFEKLALHGKLDKQNRKLCTGACILLAAKISNDLKRPEVKQLVDRLEERLRLNRKELLSLEFPALVALEFKLHLPQREIPPETRPDPQNPHQNSWCSVFKCTVCFVSYTPCK
;
A
#
# COMPACT_ATOMS: atom_id res chain seq x y z
N SER A 1 24.69 4.96 4.62
CA SER A 1 24.17 3.78 3.90
C SER A 1 23.70 2.66 4.83
N ASN A 2 23.18 2.95 6.03
CA ASN A 2 22.81 1.92 7.03
C ASN A 2 21.29 1.83 7.26
N MET A 3 20.45 2.11 6.25
CA MET A 3 18.99 2.08 6.41
C MET A 3 18.34 0.81 5.85
N ASN A 4 18.93 0.22 4.81
CA ASN A 4 18.43 -1.05 4.25
C ASN A 4 18.82 -2.23 5.14
N GLU A 5 20.04 -2.23 5.68
CA GLU A 5 20.56 -3.30 6.55
C GLU A 5 19.73 -3.41 7.83
N THR A 6 19.55 -2.30 8.56
CA THR A 6 18.66 -2.24 9.73
C THR A 6 17.21 -2.61 9.39
N PHE A 7 16.74 -2.28 8.18
CA PHE A 7 15.40 -2.67 7.75
C PHE A 7 15.29 -4.18 7.51
N SER A 8 16.27 -4.80 6.84
CA SER A 8 16.30 -6.25 6.62
C SER A 8 16.46 -7.04 7.92
N GLU A 9 17.22 -6.52 8.89
CA GLU A 9 17.34 -7.14 10.22
C GLU A 9 16.02 -7.12 10.97
N LYS A 10 15.30 -6.00 10.91
CA LYS A 10 14.02 -5.83 11.61
C LYS A 10 12.86 -6.58 10.93
N PHE A 11 12.92 -6.74 9.61
CA PHE A 11 11.86 -7.36 8.82
C PHE A 11 12.42 -8.39 7.82
N PRO A 12 12.95 -9.52 8.30
CA PRO A 12 13.63 -10.51 7.46
C PRO A 12 12.70 -11.17 6.42
N HIS A 13 11.39 -11.15 6.66
CA HIS A 13 10.39 -11.70 5.74
C HIS A 13 10.05 -10.76 4.58
N VAL A 14 10.43 -9.47 4.66
CA VAL A 14 10.16 -8.48 3.62
C VAL A 14 11.21 -8.61 2.51
N GLN A 15 10.81 -9.11 1.35
CA GLN A 15 11.71 -9.35 0.21
C GLN A 15 12.03 -8.07 -0.60
N LEU A 16 11.51 -6.92 -0.18
CA LEU A 16 11.73 -5.63 -0.85
C LEU A 16 12.63 -4.73 -0.02
N THR A 17 13.55 -4.05 -0.69
CA THR A 17 14.34 -2.99 -0.04
C THR A 17 13.47 -1.78 0.31
N LEU A 18 13.90 -1.02 1.31
CA LEU A 18 13.25 0.22 1.75
C LEU A 18 13.06 1.21 0.59
N SER A 19 14.10 1.37 -0.22
CA SER A 19 14.07 2.22 -1.41
C SER A 19 13.03 1.76 -2.44
N LYS A 20 12.83 0.44 -2.59
CA LYS A 20 11.84 -0.12 -3.50
C LYS A 20 10.41 0.13 -2.98
N ILE A 21 10.16 -0.06 -1.68
CA ILE A 21 8.87 0.24 -1.07
C ILE A 21 8.51 1.72 -1.27
N ARG A 22 9.44 2.65 -0.98
CA ARG A 22 9.23 4.09 -1.20
C ARG A 22 8.92 4.43 -2.65
N SER A 23 9.60 3.78 -3.59
CA SER A 23 9.33 3.95 -5.02
C SER A 23 7.92 3.49 -5.39
N LEU A 24 7.47 2.35 -4.88
CA LEU A 24 6.15 1.80 -5.17
C LEU A 24 5.04 2.63 -4.50
N LYS A 25 5.25 3.17 -3.30
CA LYS A 25 4.31 4.12 -2.68
C LYS A 25 4.15 5.39 -3.53
N ARG A 26 5.25 5.95 -4.06
CA ARG A 26 5.13 7.09 -5.00
C ARG A 26 4.32 6.74 -6.25
N GLU A 27 4.49 5.52 -6.77
CA GLU A 27 3.72 5.01 -7.90
C GLU A 27 2.23 4.85 -7.57
N ILE A 28 1.90 4.36 -6.36
CA ILE A 28 0.51 4.31 -5.85
C ILE A 28 -0.11 5.71 -5.82
N ARG A 29 0.58 6.70 -5.23
CA ARG A 29 0.04 8.06 -5.15
C ARG A 29 -0.19 8.67 -6.53
N LYS A 30 0.79 8.54 -7.41
CA LYS A 30 0.68 9.04 -8.79
C LYS A 30 -0.55 8.43 -9.49
N LEU A 31 -0.71 7.11 -9.41
CA LEU A 31 -1.81 6.42 -10.08
C LEU A 31 -3.17 6.71 -9.46
N ALA A 32 -3.28 6.62 -8.15
CA ALA A 32 -4.55 6.77 -7.44
C ALA A 32 -4.99 8.25 -7.41
N GLN A 33 -4.09 9.17 -7.08
CA GLN A 33 -4.43 10.58 -6.90
C GLN A 33 -4.36 11.37 -8.21
N GLU A 34 -3.23 11.29 -8.94
CA GLU A 34 -3.01 12.14 -10.12
C GLU A 34 -3.72 11.59 -11.37
N ASP A 35 -3.63 10.28 -11.63
CA ASP A 35 -4.21 9.69 -12.85
C ASP A 35 -5.70 9.31 -12.68
N CYS A 36 -6.14 8.91 -11.47
CA CYS A 36 -7.53 8.49 -11.21
C CYS A 36 -8.37 9.52 -10.44
N GLY A 37 -7.75 10.56 -9.86
CA GLY A 37 -8.47 11.59 -9.12
C GLY A 37 -9.04 11.14 -7.77
N TYR A 38 -8.56 10.02 -7.20
CA TYR A 38 -9.06 9.55 -5.91
C TYR A 38 -8.61 10.44 -4.76
N GLU A 39 -9.51 10.62 -3.80
CA GLU A 39 -9.24 11.40 -2.60
C GLU A 39 -8.17 10.76 -1.70
N GLU A 40 -7.56 11.60 -0.87
CA GLU A 40 -6.49 11.23 0.06
C GLU A 40 -6.82 10.00 0.94
N PRO A 41 -8.06 9.81 1.48
CA PRO A 41 -8.39 8.60 2.23
C PRO A 41 -8.25 7.31 1.42
N THR A 42 -8.56 7.34 0.11
CA THR A 42 -8.40 6.19 -0.78
C THR A 42 -6.93 5.87 -1.00
N VAL A 43 -6.08 6.89 -1.18
CA VAL A 43 -4.64 6.74 -1.35
C VAL A 43 -4.00 6.18 -0.08
N ALA A 44 -4.37 6.71 1.09
CA ALA A 44 -3.92 6.21 2.38
C ALA A 44 -4.31 4.74 2.59
N MET A 45 -5.52 4.37 2.18
CA MET A 45 -5.98 2.98 2.26
C MET A 45 -5.15 2.04 1.38
N ALA A 46 -4.84 2.44 0.14
CA ALA A 46 -3.96 1.68 -0.73
C ALA A 46 -2.53 1.52 -0.15
N TYR A 47 -2.00 2.55 0.53
CA TYR A 47 -0.72 2.45 1.25
C TYR A 47 -0.77 1.42 2.36
N VAL A 48 -1.78 1.48 3.22
CA VAL A 48 -1.90 0.55 4.35
C VAL A 48 -2.03 -0.88 3.85
N TYR A 49 -2.80 -1.13 2.78
CA TYR A 49 -2.91 -2.46 2.19
C TYR A 49 -1.56 -2.95 1.66
N PHE A 50 -0.84 -2.10 0.92
CA PHE A 50 0.48 -2.45 0.39
C PHE A 50 1.48 -2.76 1.50
N GLU A 51 1.50 -1.97 2.58
CA GLU A 51 2.38 -2.16 3.72
C GLU A 51 2.05 -3.43 4.50
N LYS A 52 0.76 -3.73 4.73
CA LYS A 52 0.32 -4.98 5.36
C LYS A 52 0.76 -6.20 4.55
N LEU A 53 0.57 -6.18 3.23
CA LEU A 53 1.05 -7.27 2.37
C LEU A 53 2.57 -7.41 2.41
N ALA A 54 3.32 -6.30 2.42
CA ALA A 54 4.78 -6.32 2.51
C ALA A 54 5.22 -6.96 3.83
N LEU A 55 4.64 -6.52 4.95
CA LEU A 55 4.87 -7.02 6.30
C LEU A 55 4.56 -8.51 6.45
N HIS A 56 3.49 -8.99 5.81
CA HIS A 56 3.13 -10.40 5.77
C HIS A 56 4.00 -11.24 4.81
N GLY A 57 5.07 -10.66 4.25
CA GLY A 57 5.98 -11.36 3.33
C GLY A 57 5.31 -11.76 2.01
N LYS A 58 4.23 -11.09 1.62
CA LYS A 58 3.47 -11.43 0.40
C LYS A 58 4.02 -10.78 -0.86
N LEU A 59 4.98 -9.86 -0.73
CA LEU A 59 5.57 -9.14 -1.86
C LEU A 59 6.96 -9.67 -2.19
N ASP A 60 7.21 -9.89 -3.48
CA ASP A 60 8.50 -10.26 -4.03
C ASP A 60 8.80 -9.48 -5.34
N LYS A 61 9.90 -9.83 -6.02
CA LYS A 61 10.32 -9.17 -7.25
C LYS A 61 9.30 -9.32 -8.39
N GLN A 62 8.61 -10.46 -8.47
CA GLN A 62 7.70 -10.83 -9.54
C GLN A 62 6.32 -10.21 -9.34
N ASN A 63 5.79 -10.28 -8.11
CA ASN A 63 4.40 -9.91 -7.84
C ASN A 63 4.22 -8.46 -7.34
N ARG A 64 5.26 -7.75 -6.89
CA ARG A 64 5.12 -6.44 -6.23
C ARG A 64 4.29 -5.42 -6.98
N LYS A 65 4.34 -5.43 -8.32
CA LYS A 65 3.52 -4.51 -9.14
C LYS A 65 2.07 -4.97 -9.24
N LEU A 66 1.83 -6.27 -9.35
CA LEU A 66 0.47 -6.82 -9.31
C LEU A 66 -0.17 -6.55 -7.95
N CYS A 67 0.58 -6.72 -6.84
CA CYS A 67 0.14 -6.35 -5.50
C CYS A 67 -0.14 -4.84 -5.38
N THR A 68 0.71 -3.98 -5.93
CA THR A 68 0.44 -2.53 -6.02
C THR A 68 -0.91 -2.25 -6.70
N GLY A 69 -1.15 -2.87 -7.86
CA GLY A 69 -2.42 -2.72 -8.58
C GLY A 69 -3.61 -3.24 -7.79
N ALA A 70 -3.49 -4.41 -7.16
CA ALA A 70 -4.54 -4.99 -6.32
C ALA A 70 -4.88 -4.09 -5.13
N CYS A 71 -3.89 -3.48 -4.46
CA CYS A 71 -4.14 -2.55 -3.37
C CYS A 71 -4.92 -1.30 -3.81
N ILE A 72 -4.59 -0.72 -4.97
CA ILE A 72 -5.32 0.43 -5.52
C ILE A 72 -6.75 0.02 -5.91
N LEU A 73 -6.90 -1.12 -6.59
CA LEU A 73 -8.19 -1.66 -7.01
C LEU A 73 -9.13 -1.89 -5.81
N LEU A 74 -8.62 -2.56 -4.77
CA LEU A 74 -9.37 -2.82 -3.55
C LEU A 74 -9.72 -1.52 -2.82
N ALA A 75 -8.75 -0.61 -2.66
CA ALA A 75 -9.00 0.66 -1.99
C ALA A 75 -10.11 1.45 -2.70
N ALA A 76 -10.00 1.60 -4.03
CA ALA A 76 -10.98 2.34 -4.81
C ALA A 76 -12.38 1.70 -4.76
N LYS A 77 -12.47 0.37 -4.85
CA LYS A 77 -13.73 -0.38 -4.70
C LYS A 77 -14.40 -0.13 -3.35
N ILE A 78 -13.64 -0.07 -2.27
CA ILE A 78 -14.17 0.09 -0.91
C ILE A 78 -14.57 1.55 -0.62
N SER A 79 -13.82 2.54 -1.11
CA SER A 79 -14.09 3.95 -0.78
C SER A 79 -14.97 4.70 -1.77
N ASN A 80 -15.10 4.26 -3.02
CA ASN A 80 -15.76 5.04 -4.09
C ASN A 80 -17.03 4.39 -4.67
N ASP A 81 -17.53 3.28 -4.10
CA ASP A 81 -18.71 2.54 -4.59
C ASP A 81 -18.71 2.31 -6.12
N LEU A 82 -17.58 1.82 -6.63
CA LEU A 82 -17.34 1.73 -8.07
C LEU A 82 -18.29 0.74 -8.77
N LYS A 83 -18.91 1.20 -9.86
CA LYS A 83 -19.70 0.40 -10.79
C LYS A 83 -18.78 -0.37 -11.75
N ARG A 84 -19.33 -1.41 -12.39
CA ARG A 84 -18.60 -2.26 -13.35
C ARG A 84 -17.82 -1.48 -14.43
N PRO A 85 -18.36 -0.41 -15.05
CA PRO A 85 -17.59 0.35 -16.04
C PRO A 85 -16.38 1.08 -15.44
N GLU A 86 -16.52 1.63 -14.24
CA GLU A 86 -15.45 2.34 -13.54
C GLU A 86 -14.35 1.37 -13.09
N VAL A 87 -14.74 0.17 -12.62
CA VAL A 87 -13.80 -0.91 -12.33
C VAL A 87 -13.01 -1.31 -13.59
N LYS A 88 -13.68 -1.44 -14.73
CA LYS A 88 -13.01 -1.75 -16.00
C LYS A 88 -12.00 -0.66 -16.37
N GLN A 89 -12.39 0.61 -16.31
CA GLN A 89 -11.49 1.73 -16.60
C GLN A 89 -10.29 1.79 -15.66
N LEU A 90 -10.49 1.50 -14.37
CA LEU A 90 -9.40 1.41 -13.40
C LEU A 90 -8.44 0.28 -13.76
N VAL A 91 -8.96 -0.91 -14.08
CA VAL A 91 -8.14 -2.06 -14.48
C VAL A 91 -7.35 -1.75 -15.76
N ASP A 92 -7.96 -1.11 -16.76
CA ASP A 92 -7.30 -0.69 -18.00
C ASP A 92 -6.13 0.26 -17.70
N ARG A 93 -6.33 1.25 -16.81
CA ARG A 93 -5.26 2.18 -16.37
C ARG A 93 -4.14 1.48 -15.60
N LEU A 94 -4.48 0.56 -14.71
CA LEU A 94 -3.49 -0.21 -13.94
C LEU A 94 -2.65 -1.10 -14.86
N GLU A 95 -3.29 -1.76 -15.83
CA GLU A 95 -2.63 -2.58 -16.84
C GLU A 95 -1.59 -1.78 -17.63
N GLU A 96 -1.98 -0.61 -18.14
CA GLU A 96 -1.11 0.27 -18.91
C GLU A 96 0.07 0.81 -18.07
N ARG A 97 -0.24 1.42 -16.92
CA ARG A 97 0.75 2.17 -16.15
C ARG A 97 1.73 1.30 -15.39
N LEU A 98 1.25 0.19 -14.83
CA LEU A 98 2.12 -0.76 -14.11
C LEU A 98 2.76 -1.78 -15.06
N ARG A 99 2.28 -1.88 -16.31
CA ARG A 99 2.66 -2.88 -17.33
C ARG A 99 2.40 -4.30 -16.82
N LEU A 100 1.13 -4.58 -16.54
CA LEU A 100 0.69 -5.85 -15.94
C LEU A 100 -0.13 -6.67 -16.93
N ASN A 101 -0.35 -7.94 -16.61
CA ASN A 101 -1.39 -8.73 -17.26
C ASN A 101 -2.71 -8.56 -16.49
N ARG A 102 -3.78 -8.20 -17.18
CA ARG A 102 -5.13 -8.07 -16.59
C ARG A 102 -5.58 -9.30 -15.81
N LYS A 103 -5.39 -10.50 -16.37
CA LYS A 103 -5.84 -11.76 -15.76
C LYS A 103 -5.08 -12.02 -14.47
N GLU A 104 -3.78 -11.77 -14.46
CA GLU A 104 -2.94 -11.91 -13.25
C GLU A 104 -3.35 -10.89 -12.18
N LEU A 105 -3.58 -9.63 -12.56
CA LEU A 105 -4.04 -8.59 -11.64
C LEU A 105 -5.36 -8.98 -10.97
N LEU A 106 -6.35 -9.39 -11.75
CA LEU A 106 -7.64 -9.83 -11.23
C LEU A 106 -7.53 -11.10 -10.38
N SER A 107 -6.61 -12.01 -10.72
CA SER A 107 -6.36 -13.21 -9.93
C SER A 107 -5.77 -12.93 -8.55
N LEU A 108 -5.11 -11.77 -8.35
CA LEU A 108 -4.58 -11.36 -7.05
C LEU A 108 -5.60 -10.63 -6.17
N GLU A 109 -6.76 -10.22 -6.70
CA GLU A 109 -7.75 -9.48 -5.92
C GLU A 109 -8.19 -10.27 -4.67
N PHE A 110 -8.64 -11.51 -4.85
CA PHE A 110 -9.08 -12.35 -3.74
C PHE A 110 -7.94 -12.80 -2.81
N PRO A 111 -6.77 -13.27 -3.30
CA PRO A 111 -5.61 -13.54 -2.45
C PRO A 111 -5.14 -12.34 -1.63
N ALA A 112 -5.17 -11.12 -2.21
CA ALA A 112 -4.83 -9.90 -1.48
C ALA A 112 -5.85 -9.62 -0.37
N LEU A 113 -7.15 -9.77 -0.63
CA LEU A 113 -8.20 -9.66 0.39
C LEU A 113 -8.00 -10.62 1.56
N VAL A 114 -7.71 -11.89 1.26
CA VAL A 114 -7.43 -12.92 2.27
C VAL A 114 -6.18 -12.56 3.07
N ALA A 115 -5.11 -12.11 2.42
CA ALA A 115 -3.88 -11.69 3.09
C ALA A 115 -4.03 -10.40 3.92
N LEU A 116 -5.06 -9.59 3.65
CA LEU A 116 -5.47 -8.44 4.44
C LEU A 116 -6.48 -8.82 5.54
N GLU A 117 -6.80 -10.10 5.69
CA GLU A 117 -7.76 -10.63 6.68
C GLU A 117 -9.15 -9.98 6.58
N PHE A 118 -9.53 -9.48 5.39
CA PHE A 118 -10.76 -8.70 5.18
C PHE A 118 -10.87 -7.43 6.07
N LYS A 119 -9.78 -7.00 6.72
CA LYS A 119 -9.71 -5.76 7.53
C LYS A 119 -9.47 -4.55 6.63
N LEU A 120 -10.47 -4.24 5.82
CA LEU A 120 -10.42 -3.21 4.77
C LEU A 120 -10.86 -1.82 5.25
N HIS A 121 -11.76 -1.76 6.22
CA HIS A 121 -12.14 -0.49 6.83
C HIS A 121 -11.04 -0.03 7.78
N LEU A 122 -10.46 1.13 7.50
CA LEU A 122 -9.50 1.77 8.37
C LEU A 122 -10.26 2.74 9.31
N PRO A 123 -10.31 2.51 10.63
CA PRO A 123 -10.75 3.56 11.55
C PRO A 123 -9.85 4.80 11.36
N GLN A 124 -10.40 6.01 11.53
CA GLN A 124 -9.67 7.28 11.30
C GLN A 124 -8.28 7.37 11.99
N ARG A 125 -8.06 6.58 13.04
CA ARG A 125 -6.79 6.49 13.79
C ARG A 125 -5.68 5.69 13.07
N GLU A 126 -6.04 4.87 12.09
CA GLU A 126 -5.12 4.07 11.26
C GLU A 126 -4.64 4.83 10.02
N ILE A 127 -5.19 6.02 9.76
CA ILE A 127 -4.76 6.91 8.68
C ILE A 127 -3.60 7.77 9.23
N PRO A 128 -2.37 7.65 8.68
CA PRO A 128 -1.25 8.44 9.16
C PRO A 128 -1.53 9.95 9.00
N PRO A 129 -1.12 10.82 9.94
CA PRO A 129 -1.30 12.27 9.85
C PRO A 129 -0.44 12.95 8.77
N GLU A 130 0.23 12.18 7.90
CA GLU A 130 1.31 12.62 7.01
C GLU A 130 0.82 13.09 5.63
N THR A 131 -0.27 13.85 5.61
CA THR A 131 -0.81 14.55 4.42
C THR A 131 -0.51 16.06 4.42
N ARG A 132 0.21 16.55 5.45
CA ARG A 132 0.75 17.92 5.49
C ARG A 132 2.28 17.86 5.37
N PRO A 133 2.89 18.56 4.40
CA PRO A 133 4.34 18.70 4.35
C PRO A 133 4.80 19.49 5.58
N ASP A 134 5.72 18.92 6.38
CA ASP A 134 6.45 19.65 7.40
C ASP A 134 7.51 20.53 6.70
N PRO A 135 7.45 21.87 6.82
CA PRO A 135 8.39 22.77 6.17
C PRO A 135 9.82 22.68 6.72
N GLN A 136 10.04 22.02 7.86
CA GLN A 136 11.32 22.09 8.59
C GLN A 136 12.19 20.82 8.49
N ASN A 137 11.70 19.69 7.98
CA ASN A 137 12.53 18.48 7.87
C ASN A 137 12.09 17.49 6.78
N PRO A 138 12.62 17.59 5.54
CA PRO A 138 12.21 16.75 4.41
C PRO A 138 12.75 15.31 4.44
N HIS A 139 13.52 14.91 5.47
CA HIS A 139 14.15 13.59 5.57
C HIS A 139 13.67 12.73 6.73
N GLN A 140 12.79 13.23 7.60
CA GLN A 140 12.30 12.50 8.76
C GLN A 140 11.03 11.69 8.46
N ASN A 141 11.11 10.75 7.52
CA ASN A 141 10.00 9.80 7.34
C ASN A 141 10.08 8.80 8.50
N SER A 142 9.27 9.02 9.53
CA SER A 142 9.19 8.17 10.73
C SER A 142 8.55 6.81 10.39
N TRP A 143 9.36 5.94 9.79
CA TRP A 143 9.02 4.52 9.63
C TRP A 143 8.70 3.88 10.99
N CYS A 144 9.29 4.37 12.08
CA CYS A 144 8.96 3.91 13.42
C CYS A 144 7.54 4.27 13.86
N SER A 145 6.93 5.38 13.41
CA SER A 145 5.55 5.73 13.81
C SER A 145 4.49 5.01 12.96
N VAL A 146 4.73 4.89 11.64
CA VAL A 146 3.79 4.24 10.71
C VAL A 146 3.80 2.72 10.86
N PHE A 147 4.98 2.09 11.03
CA PHE A 147 5.04 0.67 11.35
C PHE A 147 4.65 0.40 12.81
N LYS A 148 4.93 1.27 13.80
CA LYS A 148 4.42 1.01 15.17
C LYS A 148 2.90 1.02 15.21
N CYS A 149 2.20 1.92 14.50
CA CYS A 149 0.74 1.94 14.54
C CYS A 149 0.12 0.69 13.89
N THR A 150 0.61 0.29 12.71
CA THR A 150 0.09 -0.91 12.00
C THR A 150 0.53 -2.22 12.66
N VAL A 151 1.74 -2.30 13.24
CA VAL A 151 2.26 -3.52 13.91
C VAL A 151 1.75 -3.67 15.35
N CYS A 152 1.58 -2.59 16.13
CA CYS A 152 1.00 -2.66 17.47
C CYS A 152 -0.48 -3.10 17.46
N PHE A 153 -1.23 -2.75 16.42
CA PHE A 153 -2.65 -3.10 16.34
C PHE A 153 -2.91 -4.54 15.85
N VAL A 154 -2.09 -5.04 14.92
CA VAL A 154 -2.21 -6.45 14.46
C VAL A 154 -1.74 -7.44 15.54
N SER A 155 -0.84 -7.02 16.43
CA SER A 155 -0.23 -7.89 17.44
C SER A 155 -0.83 -7.78 18.86
N TYR A 156 -1.81 -6.89 19.10
CA TYR A 156 -2.32 -6.57 20.46
C TYR A 156 -1.21 -6.31 21.50
N THR A 157 -0.05 -5.79 21.07
CA THR A 157 1.05 -5.49 21.98
C THR A 157 1.11 -3.99 22.26
N PRO A 158 1.03 -3.58 23.55
CA PRO A 158 1.10 -2.17 23.91
C PRO A 158 2.48 -1.60 23.57
N CYS A 159 2.46 -0.39 23.00
CA CYS A 159 3.67 0.38 22.70
C CYS A 159 4.37 0.73 24.02
N LYS A 160 5.62 0.29 24.20
CA LYS A 160 6.58 0.93 25.11
C LYS A 160 7.43 1.94 24.34
#